data_AF-A0A924PES3-F1
#
_entry.id   AF-A0A924PES3-F1
#
_cell.length_a   1.000
_cell.length_b   1.000
_cell.length_c   1.000
_cell.angle_alpha   90.00
_cell.angle_beta   90.00
_cell.angle_gamma   90.00
#
_symmetry.space_group_name_H-M   'P 1'
#
loop_
_entity.id
_entity.type
_entity.pdbx_description
1 polymer ?
#
loop_
_entity_poly.entity_id
_entity_poly.type
_entity_poly.pdbx_seq_one_letter_code
_entity_poly.pdbx_strand_id
1 'polypeptide(L)'
;MNAEKASTLKLLKEGMGKTVQVLESRGGDGVHEVRAYLPDCSETSIIPILFLLTSLAFLEAGPGEDTLSDEYAEIDGWTPADFLSHLRFEDGELRVSLNRIRGRAVYTQASLSYLGNLTLRTRARGQSATRWLSYVQGRSHLQEV
;
A
#
# COMPACT_ATOMS: atom_id res chain seq x y z
N MET A 1 -2.02 33.95 15.46
CA MET A 1 -1.66 32.63 14.91
C MET A 1 -1.68 32.76 13.39
N ASN A 2 -0.52 32.72 12.72
CA ASN A 2 -0.39 33.09 11.29
C ASN A 2 -1.18 32.14 10.37
N ALA A 3 -1.89 32.72 9.39
CA ALA A 3 -2.66 32.00 8.37
C ALA A 3 -1.80 30.98 7.59
N GLU A 4 -0.51 31.27 7.43
CA GLU A 4 0.47 30.40 6.80
C GLU A 4 0.71 29.11 7.60
N LYS A 5 0.85 29.19 8.93
CA LYS A 5 0.96 28.01 9.81
C LYS A 5 -0.30 27.14 9.77
N ALA A 6 -1.47 27.77 9.66
CA ALA A 6 -2.75 27.06 9.54
C ALA A 6 -2.90 26.36 8.18
N SER A 7 -2.42 26.99 7.10
CA SER A 7 -2.38 26.38 5.75
C SER A 7 -1.39 25.21 5.69
N THR A 8 -0.20 25.34 6.27
CA THR A 8 0.78 24.25 6.36
C THR A 8 0.26 23.10 7.22
N LEU A 9 -0.40 23.37 8.35
CA LEU A 9 -1.05 22.35 9.17
C LEU A 9 -2.22 21.66 8.46
N LYS A 10 -2.95 22.39 7.61
CA LYS A 10 -4.01 21.83 6.76
C LYS A 10 -3.42 20.90 5.69
N LEU A 11 -2.38 21.35 4.99
CA LEU A 11 -1.63 20.55 4.01
C LEU A 11 -0.96 19.32 4.64
N LEU A 12 -0.48 19.41 5.89
CA LEU A 12 0.10 18.28 6.63
C LEU A 12 -0.97 17.30 7.13
N LYS A 13 -2.18 17.77 7.46
CA LYS A 13 -3.34 16.90 7.77
C LYS A 13 -3.92 16.24 6.51
N GLU A 14 -3.97 16.96 5.40
CA GLU A 14 -4.34 16.46 4.06
C GLU A 14 -3.26 15.53 3.47
N GLY A 15 -2.01 15.65 3.95
CA GLY A 15 -0.84 14.96 3.40
C GLY A 15 -0.67 13.51 3.82
N MET A 16 -1.43 12.99 4.80
CA MET A 16 -1.21 11.63 5.30
C MET A 16 -2.45 10.72 5.31
N GLY A 17 -3.67 11.28 5.29
CA GLY A 17 -4.90 10.50 5.21
C GLY A 17 -5.63 10.79 3.91
N LYS A 18 -5.94 9.75 3.14
CA LYS A 18 -6.85 9.86 1.99
C LYS A 18 -8.21 9.32 2.37
N THR A 19 -9.27 9.96 1.87
CA THR A 19 -10.58 9.30 1.87
C THR A 19 -10.43 8.01 1.07
N VAL A 20 -10.78 6.87 1.67
CA VAL A 20 -10.80 5.56 1.00
C VAL A 20 -12.21 5.01 1.10
N GLN A 21 -12.82 4.78 -0.06
CA GLN A 21 -14.12 4.13 -0.19
C GLN A 21 -13.88 2.71 -0.69
N VAL A 22 -14.07 1.71 0.16
CA VAL A 22 -13.99 0.31 -0.28
C VAL A 22 -15.21 0.01 -1.14
N LEU A 23 -14.98 -0.24 -2.42
CA LEU A 23 -16.03 -0.59 -3.37
C LEU A 23 -16.35 -2.09 -3.27
N GLU A 24 -15.30 -2.89 -3.06
CA GLU A 24 -15.40 -4.34 -3.08
C GLU A 24 -14.25 -4.97 -2.27
N SER A 25 -14.57 -6.04 -1.55
CA SER A 25 -13.59 -6.91 -0.91
C SER A 25 -14.03 -8.36 -1.11
N ARG A 26 -13.21 -9.15 -1.78
CA ARG A 26 -13.52 -10.56 -2.12
C ARG A 26 -12.36 -11.47 -1.73
N GLY A 27 -12.70 -12.73 -1.47
CA GLY A 27 -11.73 -13.77 -1.10
C GLY A 27 -11.65 -13.99 0.41
N GLY A 28 -10.54 -14.58 0.86
CA GLY A 28 -10.33 -15.04 2.24
C GLY A 28 -8.85 -15.36 2.49
N ASP A 29 -8.56 -16.32 3.36
CA ASP A 29 -7.19 -16.54 3.85
C ASP A 29 -6.17 -16.89 2.76
N GLY A 30 -6.61 -17.54 1.69
CA GLY A 30 -5.77 -17.93 0.56
C GLY A 30 -5.47 -16.79 -0.42
N VAL A 31 -6.48 -16.08 -0.91
CA VAL A 31 -6.35 -14.92 -1.81
C VAL A 31 -7.37 -13.88 -1.36
N HIS A 32 -6.92 -12.64 -1.22
CA HIS A 32 -7.78 -11.52 -0.84
C HIS A 32 -7.54 -10.35 -1.79
N GLU A 33 -8.60 -9.90 -2.45
CA GLU A 33 -8.60 -8.76 -3.37
C GLU A 33 -9.55 -7.69 -2.84
N VAL A 34 -9.09 -6.45 -2.84
CA VAL A 34 -9.85 -5.27 -2.44
C VAL A 34 -9.76 -4.24 -3.55
N ARG A 35 -10.92 -3.68 -3.90
CA ARG A 35 -11.03 -2.52 -4.79
C ARG A 35 -11.55 -1.35 -4.00
N ALA A 36 -10.86 -0.24 -4.11
CA ALA A 36 -11.22 0.99 -3.42
C ALA A 36 -11.12 2.19 -4.35
N TYR A 37 -11.85 3.24 -3.99
CA TYR A 37 -11.82 4.53 -4.65
C TYR A 37 -11.30 5.60 -3.69
N LEU A 38 -10.33 6.37 -4.15
CA LEU A 38 -9.71 7.46 -3.41
C LEU A 38 -10.08 8.79 -4.08
N PRO A 39 -11.21 9.43 -3.71
CA PRO A 39 -11.71 10.63 -4.40
C PRO A 39 -10.75 11.81 -4.36
N ASP A 40 -9.93 11.90 -3.30
CA ASP A 40 -8.96 12.97 -3.07
C ASP A 40 -7.54 12.57 -3.51
N CYS A 41 -7.42 11.55 -4.37
CA CYS A 41 -6.14 11.12 -4.92
C CYS A 41 -5.64 12.14 -5.95
N SER A 42 -4.43 12.63 -5.74
CA SER A 42 -3.68 13.41 -6.73
C SER A 42 -2.60 12.54 -7.35
N GLU A 43 -2.13 12.87 -8.56
CA GLU A 43 -1.01 12.16 -9.21
C GLU A 43 0.23 12.07 -8.28
N THR A 44 0.52 13.14 -7.56
CA THR A 44 1.63 13.20 -6.59
C THR A 44 1.46 12.27 -5.39
N SER A 45 0.24 11.85 -5.07
CA SER A 45 -0.06 10.93 -3.96
C SER A 45 0.05 9.46 -4.33
N ILE A 46 0.02 9.12 -5.62
CA ILE A 46 0.00 7.72 -6.08
C ILE A 46 1.26 6.97 -5.62
N ILE A 47 2.43 7.57 -5.84
CA ILE A 47 3.72 6.96 -5.49
C ILE A 47 3.84 6.72 -3.98
N PRO A 48 3.63 7.72 -3.09
CA PRO A 48 3.60 7.50 -1.65
C PRO A 48 2.62 6.41 -1.18
N ILE A 49 1.40 6.36 -1.76
CA ILE A 49 0.39 5.37 -1.40
C ILE A 49 0.84 3.95 -1.78
N LEU A 50 1.29 3.75 -3.02
CA LEU A 50 1.78 2.46 -3.47
C LEU A 50 3.04 2.04 -2.70
N PHE A 51 3.93 2.98 -2.39
CA PHE A 51 5.12 2.72 -1.58
C PHE A 51 4.74 2.27 -0.15
N LEU A 52 3.78 2.93 0.49
CA LEU A 52 3.27 2.53 1.81
C LEU A 52 2.66 1.13 1.79
N LEU A 53 1.74 0.86 0.86
CA LEU A 53 1.06 -0.44 0.76
C LEU A 53 2.05 -1.59 0.53
N THR A 54 3.05 -1.36 -0.32
CA THR A 54 4.11 -2.35 -0.61
C THR A 54 5.09 -2.51 0.55
N SER A 55 5.34 -1.44 1.33
CA SER A 55 6.11 -1.51 2.58
C SER A 55 5.42 -2.39 3.61
N LEU A 56 4.10 -2.21 3.81
CA LEU A 56 3.30 -3.02 4.73
C LEU A 56 3.27 -4.48 4.28
N ALA A 57 3.12 -4.73 2.98
CA ALA A 57 3.18 -6.06 2.40
C ALA A 57 4.53 -6.76 2.66
N PHE A 58 5.64 -6.03 2.50
CA PHE A 58 6.98 -6.56 2.77
C PHE A 58 7.20 -6.80 4.27
N LEU A 59 6.75 -5.89 5.13
CA LEU A 59 6.89 -5.99 6.59
C LEU A 59 6.17 -7.23 7.15
N GLU A 60 4.96 -7.51 6.66
CA GLU A 60 4.18 -8.70 7.05
C GLU A 60 4.67 -9.98 6.36
N ALA A 61 5.61 -9.88 5.41
CA ALA A 61 6.12 -11.03 4.69
C ALA A 61 7.18 -11.78 5.50
N GLY A 62 6.87 -13.03 5.84
CA GLY A 62 7.83 -13.99 6.37
C GLY A 62 8.72 -14.61 5.29
N PRO A 63 9.66 -15.48 5.69
CA PRO A 63 10.49 -16.25 4.77
C PRO A 63 9.60 -17.11 3.86
N GLY A 64 10.02 -17.28 2.60
CA GLY A 64 9.38 -18.23 1.69
C GLY A 64 9.64 -19.69 2.07
N GLU A 65 8.93 -20.61 1.42
CA GLU A 65 9.01 -22.06 1.71
C GLU A 65 10.42 -22.65 1.52
N ASP A 66 11.30 -22.01 0.72
CA ASP A 66 12.74 -22.26 0.78
C ASP A 66 13.34 -21.51 1.98
N THR A 67 13.13 -22.05 3.17
CA THR A 67 13.56 -21.51 4.48
C THR A 67 15.09 -21.48 4.68
N LEU A 68 15.87 -21.69 3.62
CA LEU A 68 17.33 -21.79 3.61
C LEU A 68 17.98 -21.03 2.45
N SER A 69 17.31 -20.04 1.84
CA SER A 69 18.04 -19.16 0.91
C SER A 69 18.91 -18.18 1.72
N ASP A 70 20.20 -18.09 1.37
CA ASP A 70 21.14 -17.10 1.94
C ASP A 70 20.68 -15.64 1.70
N GLU A 71 19.56 -15.43 1.01
CA GLU A 71 19.00 -14.13 0.67
C GLU A 71 18.03 -13.58 1.72
N TYR A 72 17.56 -14.36 2.70
CA TYR A 72 16.65 -13.86 3.74
C TYR A 72 17.44 -13.30 4.94
N ALA A 73 17.25 -12.02 5.23
CA ALA A 73 17.61 -11.43 6.51
C ALA A 73 16.40 -10.73 7.17
N GLU A 74 16.19 -10.98 8.46
CA GLU A 74 15.10 -10.33 9.21
C GLU A 74 15.26 -8.79 9.25
N ILE A 75 16.50 -8.31 9.23
CA ILE A 75 16.86 -6.89 9.21
C ILE A 75 16.70 -6.20 7.86
N ASP A 76 16.39 -6.95 6.78
CA ASP A 76 16.17 -6.34 5.47
C ASP A 76 14.97 -5.39 5.52
N GLY A 77 15.14 -4.23 4.89
CA GLY A 77 14.10 -3.22 4.72
C GLY A 77 13.61 -3.13 3.29
N TRP A 78 12.38 -2.65 3.13
CA TRP A 78 11.85 -2.25 1.84
C TRP A 78 12.37 -0.86 1.47
N THR A 79 13.17 -0.76 0.40
CA THR A 79 13.80 0.50 -0.01
C THR A 79 13.09 1.16 -1.20
N PRO A 80 13.29 2.47 -1.42
CA PRO A 80 12.82 3.12 -2.64
C PRO A 80 13.35 2.49 -3.93
N ALA A 81 14.57 1.94 -3.92
CA ALA A 81 15.13 1.25 -5.08
C ALA A 81 14.38 -0.06 -5.38
N ASP A 82 14.07 -0.84 -4.33
CA ASP A 82 13.26 -2.05 -4.50
C ASP A 82 11.88 -1.70 -5.07
N PHE A 83 11.24 -0.64 -4.57
CA PHE A 83 9.96 -0.16 -5.10
C PHE A 83 10.03 0.23 -6.58
N LEU A 84 10.99 1.08 -6.95
CA LEU A 84 11.11 1.55 -8.34
C LEU A 84 11.41 0.41 -9.31
N SER A 85 12.19 -0.60 -8.89
CA SER A 85 12.49 -1.76 -9.74
C SER A 85 11.24 -2.61 -10.07
N HIS A 86 10.21 -2.56 -9.23
CA HIS A 86 8.95 -3.29 -9.39
C HIS A 86 7.79 -2.43 -9.91
N LEU A 87 7.99 -1.13 -10.04
CA LEU A 87 6.99 -0.19 -10.54
C LEU A 87 6.84 -0.31 -12.05
N ARG A 88 5.61 -0.43 -12.53
CA ARG A 88 5.24 -0.44 -13.95
C ARG A 88 4.10 0.53 -14.19
N PHE A 89 4.05 1.10 -15.40
CA PHE A 89 2.90 1.86 -15.87
C PHE A 89 2.21 1.04 -16.97
N GLU A 90 1.00 0.57 -16.69
CA GLU A 90 0.24 -0.36 -17.53
C GLU A 90 -1.23 0.07 -17.54
N ASP A 91 -1.85 0.11 -18.72
CA ASP A 91 -3.29 0.42 -18.88
C ASP A 91 -3.75 1.72 -18.20
N GLY A 92 -2.88 2.73 -18.11
CA GLY A 92 -3.19 4.02 -17.47
C GLY A 92 -3.06 4.03 -15.94
N GLU A 93 -2.52 2.97 -15.35
CA GLU A 93 -2.32 2.82 -13.91
C GLU A 93 -0.85 2.59 -13.56
N LEU A 94 -0.44 3.05 -12.38
CA LEU A 94 0.80 2.60 -11.78
C LEU A 94 0.56 1.30 -11.03
N ARG A 95 1.38 0.28 -11.32
CA ARG A 95 1.28 -1.07 -10.78
C ARG A 95 2.58 -1.50 -10.13
N VAL A 96 2.48 -2.20 -9.02
CA VAL A 96 3.59 -2.90 -8.35
C VAL A 96 3.18 -4.34 -8.11
N SER A 97 4.01 -5.30 -8.53
CA SER A 97 3.80 -6.73 -8.29
C SER A 97 5.00 -7.33 -7.57
N LEU A 98 4.76 -7.89 -6.39
CA LEU A 98 5.77 -8.45 -5.50
C LEU A 98 5.45 -9.93 -5.28
N ASN A 99 6.36 -10.82 -5.68
CA ASN A 99 6.22 -12.26 -5.43
C ASN A 99 7.18 -12.71 -4.33
N ARG A 100 8.48 -12.78 -4.65
CA ARG A 100 9.55 -13.01 -3.66
C ARG A 100 10.52 -11.84 -3.69
N ILE A 101 10.83 -11.28 -2.52
CA ILE A 101 11.74 -10.14 -2.37
C ILE A 101 12.71 -10.50 -1.24
N ARG A 102 14.02 -10.63 -1.53
CA ARG A 102 15.05 -10.95 -0.52
C ARG A 102 14.66 -12.15 0.37
N GLY A 103 14.36 -13.27 -0.27
CA GLY A 103 13.88 -14.48 0.42
C GLY A 103 12.46 -14.41 1.02
N ARG A 104 11.80 -13.24 1.09
CA ARG A 104 10.44 -13.08 1.66
C ARG A 104 9.36 -13.38 0.65
N ALA A 105 8.33 -14.12 1.07
CA ALA A 105 7.17 -14.49 0.25
C ALA A 105 6.08 -13.41 0.26
N VAL A 106 6.27 -12.29 -0.42
CA VAL A 106 5.35 -11.13 -0.33
C VAL A 106 3.97 -11.40 -0.95
N TYR A 107 3.93 -11.89 -2.18
CA TYR A 107 2.72 -12.18 -2.98
C TYR A 107 1.63 -11.10 -2.94
N THR A 108 2.01 -9.87 -3.29
CA THR A 108 1.13 -8.70 -3.30
C THR A 108 1.17 -8.01 -4.65
N GLN A 109 0.00 -7.62 -5.16
CA GLN A 109 -0.14 -6.77 -6.34
C GLN A 109 -0.96 -5.54 -5.95
N ALA A 110 -0.47 -4.35 -6.28
CA ALA A 110 -1.17 -3.10 -6.05
C ALA A 110 -1.19 -2.29 -7.36
N SER A 111 -2.34 -1.74 -7.75
CA SER A 111 -2.42 -0.76 -8.83
C SER A 111 -3.27 0.44 -8.43
N LEU A 112 -2.87 1.64 -8.87
CA LEU A 112 -3.58 2.87 -8.61
C LEU A 112 -3.56 3.75 -9.86
N SER A 113 -4.75 4.09 -10.35
CA SER A 113 -4.95 5.05 -11.44
C SER A 113 -4.89 6.49 -10.94
N TYR A 114 -4.63 7.43 -11.85
CA TYR A 114 -4.75 8.87 -11.57
C TYR A 114 -6.18 9.32 -11.23
N LEU A 115 -7.17 8.50 -11.57
CA LEU A 115 -8.56 8.69 -11.19
C LEU A 115 -8.86 8.23 -9.75
N GLY A 116 -7.89 7.64 -9.04
CA GLY A 116 -8.07 7.18 -7.66
C GLY A 116 -8.63 5.76 -7.52
N ASN A 117 -8.79 5.01 -8.61
CA ASN A 117 -9.15 3.58 -8.52
C ASN A 117 -7.93 2.78 -8.05
N LEU A 118 -8.05 2.17 -6.88
CA LEU A 118 -7.05 1.32 -6.25
C LEU A 118 -7.50 -0.14 -6.31
N THR A 119 -6.63 -1.02 -6.80
CA THR A 119 -6.78 -2.47 -6.65
C THR A 119 -5.62 -3.00 -5.83
N LEU A 120 -5.92 -3.82 -4.83
CA LEU A 120 -4.92 -4.46 -3.98
C LEU A 120 -5.27 -5.94 -3.84
N ARG A 121 -4.33 -6.81 -4.20
CA ARG A 121 -4.48 -8.26 -4.15
C ARG A 121 -3.32 -8.88 -3.40
N THR A 122 -3.63 -9.80 -2.49
CA THR A 122 -2.66 -10.53 -1.68
C THR A 122 -2.95 -12.03 -1.72
N ARG A 123 -1.92 -12.85 -1.46
CA ARG A 123 -2.06 -14.30 -1.29
C ARG A 123 -1.46 -14.74 0.04
N ALA A 124 -2.14 -15.66 0.75
CA ALA A 124 -1.72 -16.20 2.05
C ALA A 124 -1.50 -15.10 3.11
N ARG A 125 -2.34 -14.06 3.08
CA ARG A 125 -2.24 -12.89 3.96
C ARG A 125 -3.55 -12.57 4.68
N GLY A 126 -4.52 -13.50 4.74
CA GLY A 126 -5.79 -13.20 5.38
C GLY A 126 -6.47 -11.99 4.74
N GLN A 127 -7.02 -11.10 5.56
CA GLN A 127 -7.64 -9.84 5.13
C GLN A 127 -6.71 -8.62 5.16
N SER A 128 -5.39 -8.83 5.02
CA SER A 128 -4.40 -7.76 5.19
C SER A 128 -4.58 -6.60 4.22
N ALA A 129 -5.03 -6.86 2.98
CA ALA A 129 -5.27 -5.81 2.00
C ALA A 129 -6.28 -4.76 2.52
N THR A 130 -7.37 -5.19 3.15
CA THR A 130 -8.36 -4.28 3.76
C THR A 130 -7.75 -3.54 4.94
N ARG A 131 -6.96 -4.22 5.79
CA ARG A 131 -6.31 -3.57 6.94
C ARG A 131 -5.34 -2.48 6.50
N TRP A 132 -4.56 -2.70 5.44
CA TRP A 132 -3.59 -1.72 4.95
C TRP A 132 -4.27 -0.44 4.43
N LEU A 133 -5.50 -0.52 3.92
CA LEU A 133 -6.26 0.67 3.54
C LEU A 133 -6.53 1.61 4.71
N SER A 134 -6.63 1.10 5.95
CA SER A 134 -6.78 1.97 7.14
C SER A 134 -5.55 2.86 7.38
N TYR A 135 -4.36 2.41 6.96
CA TYR A 135 -3.14 3.22 7.03
C TYR A 135 -3.14 4.31 5.96
N VAL A 136 -3.72 4.04 4.79
CA VAL A 136 -3.93 5.04 3.74
C VAL A 136 -4.97 6.09 4.17
N GLN A 137 -5.99 5.69 4.93
CA GLN A 137 -6.97 6.61 5.52
C GLN A 137 -6.35 7.54 6.57
N GLY A 138 -5.27 7.11 7.22
CA GLY A 138 -4.63 7.84 8.29
C GLY A 138 -5.47 7.91 9.57
N ARG A 139 -4.89 8.44 10.65
CA ARG A 139 -5.57 8.53 11.97
C ARG A 139 -6.67 9.59 12.04
N SER A 140 -6.78 10.48 11.05
CA SER A 140 -7.75 11.57 11.03
C SER A 140 -9.19 11.13 10.74
N HIS A 141 -9.38 9.86 10.38
CA HIS A 141 -10.69 9.26 10.10
C HIS A 141 -11.07 8.12 11.06
N LEU A 142 -10.25 7.86 12.08
CA LEU A 142 -10.65 7.05 13.22
C LEU A 142 -11.54 7.93 14.11
N GLN A 143 -12.85 7.69 14.11
CA GLN A 143 -13.72 8.27 15.14
C GLN A 143 -13.24 7.75 16.50
N GLU A 144 -12.99 8.67 17.44
CA GLU A 144 -12.91 8.31 18.86
C GLU A 144 -14.22 7.59 19.23
N VAL A 145 -14.09 6.39 19.80
CA VAL A 145 -15.18 5.66 20.45
C VAL A 145 -15.30 6.17 21.87
#